data_AF-A0A4W4H6X2-F1
#
_entry.id   AF-A0A4W4H6X2-F1
#
_cell.length_a   1.000
_cell.length_b   1.000
_cell.length_c   1.000
_cell.angle_alpha   90.00
_cell.angle_beta   90.00
_cell.angle_gamma   90.00
#
_symmetry.space_group_name_H-M   'P 1'
#
loop_
_entity.id
_entity.type
_entity.pdbx_description
1 polymer ?
#
loop_
_entity_poly.entity_id
_entity_poly.type
_entity_poly.pdbx_seq_one_letter_code
_entity_poly.pdbx_strand_id
1 'polypeptide(L)'
;KRRTSPYFSRKTDGSPPKRKALRKWTPPRSPFNLVQETLFHDPWKLLVATIFLNKTRKLAIPLLWRFFERYPSADATRASDWKALADLLQPLGLHVLRAKALIRFSDEYLTKSWRYPIELHGIGKYGNDSYRIFCVGEWKEVIPNDHKLNDYHTWLWENHERLGI
;
A
#
# COMPACT_ATOMS: atom_id res chain seq x y z
N LYS A 1 56.14 -1.36 -14.75
CA LYS A 1 55.23 -1.47 -15.92
C LYS A 1 54.02 -2.32 -15.52
N ARG A 2 52.82 -1.72 -15.33
CA ARG A 2 51.59 -2.45 -14.95
C ARG A 2 51.06 -3.22 -16.16
N ARG A 3 50.86 -4.53 -16.02
CA ARG A 3 50.18 -5.37 -17.03
C ARG A 3 48.67 -5.28 -16.82
N THR A 4 47.95 -4.77 -17.80
CA THR A 4 46.49 -4.82 -17.86
C THR A 4 46.02 -6.18 -18.40
N SER A 5 44.96 -6.73 -17.81
CA SER A 5 44.34 -8.01 -18.18
C SER A 5 43.81 -7.97 -19.63
N PRO A 6 43.91 -9.08 -20.41
CA PRO A 6 43.44 -9.14 -21.81
C PRO A 6 41.92 -9.02 -21.96
N TYR A 7 41.18 -9.05 -20.85
CA TYR A 7 39.72 -9.03 -20.86
C TYR A 7 39.13 -7.67 -21.25
N PHE A 8 39.93 -6.59 -21.19
CA PHE A 8 39.47 -5.24 -21.53
C PHE A 8 39.78 -4.81 -22.96
N SER A 9 40.31 -5.69 -23.81
CA SER A 9 40.53 -5.40 -25.23
C SER A 9 39.49 -6.07 -26.11
N ARG A 10 38.29 -5.49 -26.21
CA ARG A 10 37.42 -5.73 -27.36
C ARG A 10 36.49 -4.54 -27.61
N LYS A 11 36.67 -3.90 -28.76
CA LYS A 11 35.66 -3.02 -29.37
C LYS A 11 34.42 -3.88 -29.64
N THR A 12 33.34 -3.61 -28.94
CA THR A 12 32.00 -4.08 -29.31
C THR A 12 31.25 -2.90 -29.90
N ASP A 13 31.14 -2.86 -31.23
CA ASP A 13 30.06 -2.13 -31.90
C ASP A 13 28.75 -2.77 -31.44
N GLY A 14 28.11 -2.10 -30.49
CA GLY A 14 26.90 -2.58 -29.84
C GLY A 14 26.55 -1.58 -28.76
N SER A 15 25.51 -0.79 -28.99
CA SER A 15 24.90 0.02 -27.94
C SER A 15 24.70 -0.87 -26.71
N PRO A 16 25.02 -0.40 -25.49
CA PRO A 16 24.70 -1.16 -24.27
C PRO A 16 23.24 -1.59 -24.36
N PRO A 17 22.88 -2.85 -24.04
CA PRO A 17 21.48 -3.24 -24.02
C PRO A 17 20.76 -2.21 -23.14
N LYS A 18 19.79 -1.50 -23.72
CA LYS A 18 19.02 -0.49 -23.01
C LYS A 18 18.52 -1.17 -21.74
N ARG A 19 19.10 -0.84 -20.59
CA ARG A 19 18.62 -1.31 -19.29
C ARG A 19 17.15 -0.94 -19.29
N LYS A 20 16.25 -1.92 -19.38
CA LYS A 20 14.83 -1.68 -19.15
C LYS A 20 14.81 -1.06 -17.76
N ALA A 21 14.57 0.24 -17.67
CA ALA A 21 14.42 0.91 -16.39
C ALA A 21 13.42 0.04 -15.60
N LEU A 22 13.79 -0.39 -14.40
CA LEU A 22 12.88 -1.05 -13.47
C LEU A 22 11.64 -0.16 -13.39
N ARG A 23 10.58 -0.54 -14.11
CA ARG A 23 9.37 0.28 -14.20
C ARG A 23 8.78 0.28 -12.80
N LYS A 24 8.81 1.44 -12.14
CA LYS A 24 8.16 1.63 -10.85
C LYS A 24 6.68 1.28 -11.03
N TRP A 25 6.19 0.30 -10.28
CA TRP A 25 4.81 -0.15 -10.33
C TRP A 25 3.86 1.03 -10.10
N THR A 26 2.84 1.13 -10.94
CA THR A 26 1.74 2.10 -10.82
C THR A 26 0.46 1.32 -11.10
N PRO A 27 -0.35 1.02 -10.07
CA PRO A 27 -1.58 0.28 -10.27
C PRO A 27 -2.53 1.10 -11.17
N PRO A 28 -3.11 0.47 -12.21
CA PRO A 28 -4.00 1.18 -13.13
C PRO A 28 -5.32 1.58 -12.47
N ARG A 29 -5.94 2.63 -12.98
CA ARG A 29 -7.26 3.07 -12.50
C ARG A 29 -8.35 2.14 -13.03
N SER A 30 -9.22 1.67 -12.15
CA SER A 30 -10.32 0.77 -12.50
C SER A 30 -11.66 1.49 -12.52
N PRO A 31 -12.71 0.90 -13.13
CA PRO A 31 -14.07 1.41 -13.03
C PRO A 31 -14.65 1.41 -11.60
N PHE A 32 -14.02 0.71 -10.66
CA PHE A 32 -14.52 0.53 -9.29
C PHE A 32 -14.13 1.64 -8.34
N ASN A 33 -13.16 2.50 -8.72
CA ASN A 33 -12.70 3.65 -7.94
C ASN A 33 -12.36 3.28 -6.49
N LEU A 34 -11.57 2.22 -6.31
CA LEU A 34 -11.13 1.84 -4.98
C LEU A 34 -10.23 2.93 -4.39
N VAL A 35 -10.37 3.20 -3.09
CA VAL A 35 -9.55 4.24 -2.43
C VAL A 35 -8.05 3.90 -2.52
N GLN A 36 -7.71 2.61 -2.56
CA GLN A 36 -6.36 2.09 -2.77
C GLN A 36 -5.72 2.62 -4.06
N GLU A 37 -6.49 2.82 -5.13
CA GLU A 37 -6.00 3.37 -6.41
C GLU A 37 -5.50 4.83 -6.27
N THR A 38 -5.93 5.54 -5.23
CA THR A 38 -5.50 6.92 -4.95
C THR A 38 -4.40 7.00 -3.91
N LEU A 39 -4.33 6.02 -3.00
CA LEU A 39 -3.43 6.03 -1.85
C LEU A 39 -2.14 5.22 -2.06
N PHE A 40 -1.99 4.48 -3.16
CA PHE A 40 -0.86 3.56 -3.34
C PHE A 40 0.55 4.17 -3.23
N HIS A 41 0.66 5.48 -3.49
CA HIS A 41 1.91 6.22 -3.36
C HIS A 41 2.40 6.35 -1.90
N ASP A 42 1.49 6.20 -0.94
CA ASP A 42 1.73 6.29 0.50
C ASP A 42 1.21 5.00 1.16
N PRO A 43 2.08 3.99 1.33
CA PRO A 43 1.66 2.70 1.89
C PRO A 43 1.04 2.80 3.27
N TRP A 44 1.47 3.75 4.10
CA TRP A 44 0.88 3.97 5.42
C TRP A 44 -0.58 4.44 5.29
N LYS A 45 -0.86 5.44 4.45
CA LYS A 45 -2.25 5.89 4.22
C LYS A 45 -3.11 4.79 3.63
N LEU A 46 -2.59 4.01 2.67
CA LEU A 46 -3.31 2.89 2.10
C LEU A 46 -3.69 1.86 3.19
N LEU A 47 -2.75 1.52 4.07
CA LEU A 47 -2.98 0.56 5.15
C LEU A 47 -3.95 1.12 6.22
N VAL A 48 -3.85 2.40 6.58
CA VAL A 48 -4.84 3.08 7.43
C VAL A 48 -6.24 2.97 6.81
N ALA A 49 -6.38 3.19 5.50
CA ALA A 49 -7.66 3.05 4.81
C ALA A 49 -8.22 1.62 4.95
N THR A 50 -7.37 0.60 4.89
CA THR A 50 -7.82 -0.80 5.10
C THR A 50 -8.32 -1.06 6.51
N ILE A 51 -7.70 -0.43 7.53
CA ILE A 51 -8.18 -0.48 8.92
C ILE A 51 -9.54 0.21 9.07
N PHE A 52 -9.74 1.35 8.39
CA PHE A 52 -11.01 2.09 8.38
C PHE A 52 -12.15 1.32 7.70
N LEU A 53 -11.85 0.62 6.61
CA LEU A 53 -12.86 -0.06 5.78
C LEU A 53 -13.28 -1.43 6.30
N ASN A 54 -12.62 -1.95 7.34
CA ASN A 54 -13.04 -3.18 8.02
C ASN A 54 -14.49 -3.05 8.51
N LYS A 55 -15.40 -3.76 7.85
CA LYS A 55 -16.84 -3.84 8.16
C LYS A 55 -17.63 -2.51 8.08
N THR A 56 -17.08 -1.44 7.50
CA THR A 56 -17.74 -0.12 7.41
C THR A 56 -17.48 0.56 6.06
N ARG A 57 -18.50 0.66 5.19
CA ARG A 57 -18.32 1.11 3.79
C ARG A 57 -18.76 2.55 3.49
N LYS A 58 -20.00 2.95 3.84
CA LYS A 58 -20.56 4.22 3.34
C LYS A 58 -20.06 5.49 4.05
N LEU A 59 -19.82 5.43 5.36
CA LEU A 59 -19.38 6.61 6.15
C LEU A 59 -17.86 6.72 6.31
N ALA A 60 -17.11 5.69 5.88
CA ALA A 60 -15.68 5.58 6.19
C ALA A 60 -14.81 6.54 5.37
N ILE A 61 -15.14 6.80 4.10
CA ILE A 61 -14.29 7.61 3.20
C ILE A 61 -14.22 9.09 3.64
N PRO A 62 -15.33 9.80 3.90
CA PRO A 62 -15.24 11.19 4.37
C PRO A 62 -14.48 11.31 5.70
N LEU A 63 -14.65 10.34 6.59
CA LEU A 63 -13.96 10.33 7.87
C LEU A 63 -12.47 10.01 7.75
N LEU A 64 -12.09 9.15 6.80
CA LEU A 64 -10.71 8.86 6.47
C LEU A 64 -9.96 10.12 6.03
N TRP A 65 -10.58 10.97 5.21
CA TRP A 65 -9.98 12.24 4.81
C TRP A 65 -9.81 13.21 5.98
N ARG A 66 -10.84 13.36 6.82
CA ARG A 66 -10.73 14.14 8.07
C ARG A 66 -9.64 13.60 9.01
N PHE A 67 -9.46 12.28 9.04
CA PHE A 67 -8.37 11.66 9.77
C PHE A 67 -7.02 12.08 9.20
N PHE A 68 -6.81 12.02 7.88
CA PHE A 68 -5.55 12.43 7.27
C PHE A 68 -5.26 13.94 7.38
N GLU A 69 -6.29 14.78 7.44
CA GLU A 69 -6.11 16.21 7.74
C GLU A 69 -5.58 16.42 9.16
N ARG A 70 -6.07 15.64 10.14
CA ARG A 70 -5.67 15.77 11.55
C ARG A 70 -4.38 15.03 11.90
N TYR A 71 -4.17 13.87 11.27
CA TYR A 71 -3.08 12.94 11.50
C TYR A 71 -2.44 12.59 10.14
N PRO A 72 -1.58 13.47 9.60
CA PRO A 72 -1.11 13.36 8.20
C PRO A 72 -0.07 12.27 7.96
N SER A 73 0.53 11.72 9.02
CA SER A 73 1.61 10.74 8.94
C SER A 73 1.56 9.71 10.07
N ALA A 74 2.36 8.64 9.92
CA ALA A 74 2.59 7.65 10.96
C ALA A 74 3.14 8.27 12.25
N ASP A 75 4.11 9.19 12.16
CA ASP A 75 4.67 9.91 13.31
C ASP A 75 3.62 10.73 14.06
N ALA A 76 2.78 11.48 13.34
CA ALA A 76 1.70 12.25 13.95
C ALA A 76 0.66 11.34 14.63
N THR A 77 0.36 10.19 14.01
CA THR A 77 -0.63 9.25 14.53
C THR A 77 -0.11 8.51 15.77
N ARG A 78 1.14 8.01 15.76
CA ARG A 78 1.70 7.26 16.90
C ARG A 78 1.86 8.12 18.16
N ALA A 79 2.05 9.44 17.99
CA ALA A 79 2.17 10.40 19.09
C ALA A 79 0.82 10.92 19.60
N SER A 80 -0.30 10.52 18.99
CA SER A 80 -1.62 11.05 19.33
C SER A 80 -2.25 10.39 20.56
N ASP A 81 -3.16 11.11 21.22
CA ASP A 81 -4.01 10.53 22.27
C ASP A 81 -5.14 9.70 21.64
N TRP A 82 -5.25 8.45 22.09
CA TRP A 82 -6.27 7.53 21.60
C TRP A 82 -7.69 8.00 21.87
N LYS A 83 -7.93 8.83 22.91
CA LYS A 83 -9.27 9.35 23.21
C LYS A 83 -9.76 10.30 22.12
N ALA A 84 -8.95 11.31 21.77
CA ALA A 84 -9.27 12.26 20.70
C ALA A 84 -9.44 11.57 19.34
N LEU A 85 -8.66 10.51 19.10
CA LEU A 85 -8.77 9.69 17.89
C LEU A 85 -10.02 8.81 17.91
N ALA A 86 -10.40 8.25 19.06
CA ALA A 86 -11.64 7.51 19.23
C ALA A 86 -12.88 8.40 19.05
N ASP A 87 -12.85 9.65 19.51
CA ASP A 87 -13.95 10.61 19.32
C ASP A 87 -14.18 10.88 17.83
N LEU A 88 -13.10 11.07 17.06
CA LEU A 88 -13.20 11.19 15.60
C LEU A 88 -13.83 9.95 14.98
N LEU A 89 -13.44 8.76 15.43
CA LEU A 89 -13.89 7.48 14.87
C LEU A 89 -15.27 7.03 15.36
N GLN A 90 -15.89 7.75 16.29
CA GLN A 90 -17.14 7.38 16.94
C GLN A 90 -18.26 6.95 15.96
N PRO A 91 -18.47 7.63 14.81
CA PRO A 91 -19.49 7.24 13.84
C PRO A 91 -19.28 5.87 13.16
N LEU A 92 -18.08 5.30 13.21
CA LEU A 92 -17.77 4.00 12.58
C LEU A 92 -18.01 2.80 13.50
N GLY A 93 -18.28 3.03 14.78
CA GLY A 93 -18.32 1.97 15.78
C GLY A 93 -16.95 1.34 16.05
N LEU A 94 -16.83 0.58 17.15
CA LEU A 94 -15.56 0.00 17.63
C LEU A 94 -14.43 1.04 17.76
N HIS A 95 -14.79 2.30 17.98
CA HIS A 95 -13.90 3.46 17.83
C HIS A 95 -12.69 3.41 18.77
N VAL A 96 -12.87 2.93 20.02
CA VAL A 96 -11.75 2.76 20.97
C VAL A 96 -10.76 1.71 20.46
N LEU A 97 -11.26 0.57 19.99
CA LEU A 97 -10.42 -0.51 19.47
C LEU A 97 -9.66 -0.04 18.22
N ARG A 98 -10.36 0.62 17.28
CA ARG A 98 -9.75 1.18 16.08
C ARG A 98 -8.70 2.24 16.41
N ALA A 99 -8.98 3.11 17.37
CA ALA A 99 -8.06 4.18 17.73
C ALA A 99 -6.74 3.63 18.28
N LYS A 100 -6.81 2.69 19.22
CA LYS A 100 -5.64 2.01 19.76
C LYS A 100 -4.90 1.21 18.68
N ALA A 101 -5.63 0.55 17.79
CA ALA A 101 -5.04 -0.19 16.68
C ALA A 101 -4.29 0.73 15.71
N LEU A 102 -4.83 1.90 15.36
CA LEU A 102 -4.19 2.88 14.46
C LEU A 102 -2.90 3.47 15.05
N ILE A 103 -2.91 3.80 16.35
CA ILE A 103 -1.73 4.29 17.05
C ILE A 103 -0.64 3.22 17.07
N ARG A 104 -0.98 2.00 17.50
CA ARG A 104 -0.02 0.89 17.56
C ARG A 104 0.48 0.47 16.18
N PHE A 105 -0.40 0.40 15.18
CA PHE A 105 -0.04 0.16 13.78
C PHE A 105 0.99 1.18 13.30
N SER A 106 0.73 2.47 13.54
CA SER A 106 1.61 3.55 13.08
C SER A 106 2.96 3.56 13.80
N ASP A 107 2.99 3.15 15.06
CA ASP A 107 4.22 2.93 15.82
C ASP A 107 5.04 1.77 15.25
N GLU A 108 4.43 0.59 15.08
CA GLU A 108 5.10 -0.59 14.54
C GLU A 108 5.53 -0.37 13.07
N TYR A 109 4.76 0.39 12.28
CA TYR A 109 5.10 0.73 10.89
C TYR A 109 6.46 1.43 10.77
N LEU A 110 6.82 2.27 11.76
CA LEU A 110 8.07 3.04 11.77
C LEU A 110 9.20 2.35 12.53
N THR A 111 8.89 1.57 13.56
CA THR A 111 9.89 1.06 14.51
C THR A 111 10.24 -0.41 14.29
N LYS A 112 9.33 -1.22 13.72
CA LYS A 112 9.56 -2.63 13.45
C LYS A 112 10.26 -2.81 12.11
N SER A 113 11.17 -3.78 12.01
CA SER A 113 11.62 -4.29 10.72
C SER A 113 10.57 -5.27 10.20
N TRP A 114 9.87 -4.91 9.12
CA TRP A 114 8.84 -5.73 8.50
C TRP A 114 9.08 -5.81 6.99
N ARG A 115 8.72 -6.94 6.38
CA ARG A 115 8.77 -7.13 4.92
C ARG A 115 7.38 -6.94 4.31
N TYR A 116 6.36 -7.48 4.96
CA TYR A 116 4.97 -7.34 4.56
C TYR A 116 4.12 -6.81 5.72
N PRO A 117 3.11 -5.97 5.45
CA PRO A 117 2.39 -5.30 6.52
C PRO A 117 1.51 -6.22 7.34
N ILE A 118 1.25 -7.47 6.92
CA ILE A 118 0.61 -8.50 7.77
C ILE A 118 1.36 -8.76 9.08
N GLU A 119 2.64 -8.41 9.14
CA GLU A 119 3.47 -8.49 10.33
C GLU A 119 3.16 -7.36 11.34
N LEU A 120 2.42 -6.33 10.93
CA LEU A 120 2.08 -5.16 11.73
C LEU A 120 0.72 -5.32 12.40
N HIS A 121 0.61 -4.83 13.62
CA HIS A 121 -0.63 -4.87 14.37
C HIS A 121 -1.79 -4.23 13.59
N GLY A 122 -2.95 -4.91 13.59
CA GLY A 122 -4.17 -4.41 12.94
C GLY A 122 -4.27 -4.69 11.43
N ILE A 123 -3.20 -5.20 10.79
CA ILE A 123 -3.23 -5.56 9.38
C ILE A 123 -3.43 -7.07 9.20
N GLY A 124 -4.58 -7.45 8.66
CA GLY A 124 -4.88 -8.83 8.26
C GLY A 124 -4.64 -9.07 6.76
N LYS A 125 -5.11 -10.23 6.28
CA LYS A 125 -5.01 -10.63 4.87
C LYS A 125 -5.49 -9.56 3.89
N TYR A 126 -6.63 -8.91 4.16
CA TYR A 126 -7.15 -7.85 3.30
C TYR A 126 -6.18 -6.67 3.12
N GLY A 127 -5.61 -6.16 4.22
CA GLY A 127 -4.66 -5.04 4.15
C GLY A 127 -3.35 -5.45 3.48
N ASN A 128 -2.91 -6.69 3.74
CA ASN A 128 -1.73 -7.25 3.10
C ASN A 128 -1.88 -7.43 1.59
N ASP A 129 -2.99 -8.02 1.15
CA ASP A 129 -3.31 -8.19 -0.27
C ASP A 129 -3.44 -6.82 -0.96
N SER A 130 -4.05 -5.84 -0.28
CA SER A 130 -4.13 -4.45 -0.79
C SER A 130 -2.73 -3.86 -0.98
N TYR A 131 -1.82 -4.00 -0.02
CA TYR A 131 -0.44 -3.55 -0.16
C TYR A 131 0.28 -4.24 -1.31
N ARG A 132 0.17 -5.57 -1.40
CA ARG A 132 0.83 -6.38 -2.44
C ARG A 132 0.37 -6.00 -3.85
N ILE A 133 -0.93 -5.77 -4.03
CA ILE A 133 -1.51 -5.36 -5.31
C ILE A 133 -1.13 -3.91 -5.65
N PHE A 134 -1.35 -2.97 -4.73
CA PHE A 134 -1.29 -1.54 -5.07
C PHE A 134 0.08 -0.91 -4.86
N CYS A 135 0.82 -1.27 -3.82
CA CYS A 135 2.09 -0.62 -3.49
C CYS A 135 3.30 -1.26 -4.17
N VAL A 136 3.35 -2.60 -4.29
CA VAL A 136 4.56 -3.31 -4.77
C VAL A 136 4.39 -4.06 -6.10
N GLY A 137 3.15 -4.23 -6.58
CA GLY A 137 2.89 -4.83 -7.89
C GLY A 137 3.00 -6.35 -7.94
N GLU A 138 2.93 -7.02 -6.80
CA GLU A 138 2.89 -8.49 -6.68
C GLU A 138 1.49 -9.06 -6.97
N TRP A 139 0.67 -8.35 -7.74
CA TRP A 139 -0.75 -8.67 -7.92
C TRP A 139 -1.01 -10.06 -8.54
N LYS A 140 -0.08 -10.58 -9.35
CA LYS A 140 -0.15 -11.93 -9.93
C LYS A 140 0.01 -13.04 -8.89
N GLU A 141 0.62 -12.74 -7.75
CA GLU A 141 0.90 -13.68 -6.65
C GLU A 141 -0.11 -13.54 -5.48
N VAL A 142 -1.16 -12.73 -5.68
CA VAL A 142 -2.18 -12.46 -4.68
C VAL A 142 -3.48 -13.16 -5.08
N ILE A 143 -4.09 -13.83 -4.11
CA ILE A 143 -5.45 -14.39 -4.20
C ILE A 143 -6.28 -13.68 -3.13
N PRO A 144 -7.06 -12.64 -3.49
CA PRO A 144 -7.82 -11.88 -2.52
C PRO A 144 -9.08 -12.63 -2.05
N ASN A 145 -9.52 -12.33 -0.82
CA ASN A 145 -10.80 -12.82 -0.29
C ASN A 145 -11.85 -11.71 -0.19
N ASP A 146 -11.42 -10.43 -0.25
CA ASP A 146 -12.34 -9.30 -0.17
C ASP A 146 -13.06 -9.09 -1.50
N HIS A 147 -14.39 -8.91 -1.44
CA HIS A 147 -15.22 -8.75 -2.63
C HIS A 147 -14.76 -7.59 -3.52
N LYS A 148 -14.40 -6.43 -2.96
CA LYS A 148 -14.00 -5.28 -3.78
C LYS A 148 -12.59 -5.42 -4.32
N LEU A 149 -11.71 -6.04 -3.55
CA LEU A 149 -10.38 -6.38 -4.04
C LEU A 149 -10.44 -7.44 -5.16
N ASN A 150 -11.37 -8.39 -5.09
CA ASN A 150 -11.64 -9.36 -6.15
C ASN A 150 -12.15 -8.69 -7.43
N ASP A 151 -13.12 -7.75 -7.32
CA ASP A 151 -13.61 -7.00 -8.49
C ASP A 151 -12.42 -6.35 -9.26
N TYR A 152 -11.54 -5.65 -8.53
CA TYR A 152 -10.36 -5.02 -9.11
C TYR A 152 -9.35 -6.02 -9.66
N HIS A 153 -9.08 -7.12 -8.92
CA HIS A 153 -8.09 -8.13 -9.31
C HIS A 153 -8.50 -8.90 -10.56
N THR A 154 -9.77 -9.29 -10.68
CA THR A 154 -10.33 -9.92 -11.88
C THR A 154 -10.23 -8.98 -13.08
N TRP A 155 -10.66 -7.72 -12.92
CA TRP A 155 -10.53 -6.71 -13.97
C TRP A 155 -9.06 -6.49 -14.39
N LEU A 156 -8.13 -6.52 -13.43
CA LEU A 156 -6.72 -6.38 -13.72
C LEU A 156 -6.22 -7.54 -14.60
N TRP A 157 -6.60 -8.79 -14.29
CA TRP A 157 -6.30 -9.95 -15.13
C TRP A 157 -6.89 -9.82 -16.54
N GLU A 158 -8.12 -9.32 -16.68
CA GLU A 158 -8.75 -9.14 -18.00
C GLU A 158 -8.09 -8.04 -18.85
N ASN A 159 -7.36 -7.11 -18.23
CA ASN A 159 -6.88 -5.89 -18.90
C ASN A 159 -5.36 -5.72 -18.90
N HIS A 160 -4.59 -6.52 -18.16
CA HIS A 160 -3.16 -6.27 -17.93
C HIS A 160 -2.36 -6.22 -19.25
N GLU A 161 -2.67 -7.08 -20.23
CA GLU A 161 -1.99 -7.09 -21.53
C GLU A 161 -2.22 -5.79 -22.31
N ARG A 162 -3.48 -5.34 -22.36
CA ARG A 162 -3.87 -4.07 -23.00
C ARG A 162 -3.26 -2.85 -22.30
N LEU A 163 -3.06 -2.94 -20.99
CA LEU A 163 -2.44 -1.91 -20.16
C LEU A 163 -0.90 -1.97 -20.19
N GLY A 164 -0.31 -3.01 -20.80
CA GLY A 164 1.13 -3.17 -20.91
C GLY A 164 1.84 -3.49 -19.59
N ILE A 165 1.16 -4.24 -18.70
CA ILE A 165 1.64 -4.65 -17.36
C ILE A 165 1.58 -6.17 -17.13
#